data_AF-A0A1N6FI50-F1
#
_entry.id   AF-A0A1N6FI50-F1
#
_cell.length_a   1.000
_cell.length_b   1.000
_cell.length_c   1.000
_cell.angle_alpha   90.00
_cell.angle_beta   90.00
_cell.angle_gamma   90.00
#
_symmetry.space_group_name_H-M   'P 1'
#
loop_
_entity.id
_entity.type
_entity.pdbx_description
1 polymer ?
#
loop_
_entity_poly.entity_id
_entity_poly.type
_entity_poly.pdbx_seq_one_letter_code
_entity_poly.pdbx_strand_id
1 'polypeptide(L)'
;MTQVFAWGYVAWMTQQSRKYSLSGYIDGREFDIVTDLPQEAERAFARAARSAWLRRKVRVLRGLPARESPPLSTLDTYHEASLREIFVAVVTALWSRVFR
;
A
#
# COMPACT_ATOMS: atom_id res chain seq x y z
N MET A 1 11.30 -9.84 9.81
CA MET A 1 10.01 -9.35 9.27
C MET A 1 10.29 -8.02 8.61
N THR A 2 9.90 -7.84 7.35
CA THR A 2 10.20 -6.64 6.55
C THR A 2 8.91 -5.98 6.11
N GLN A 3 8.80 -4.67 6.28
CA GLN A 3 7.61 -3.93 5.87
C GLN A 3 7.67 -3.59 4.39
N VAL A 4 6.59 -3.85 3.67
CA VAL A 4 6.44 -3.54 2.24
C VAL A 4 5.28 -2.56 2.08
N PHE A 5 5.52 -1.49 1.33
CA PHE A 5 4.53 -0.45 1.07
C PHE A 5 4.19 -0.39 -0.41
N ALA A 6 2.89 -0.40 -0.74
CA ALA A 6 2.44 -0.21 -2.11
C ALA A 6 1.06 0.47 -2.14
N TRP A 7 0.93 1.51 -2.98
CA TRP A 7 -0.34 2.21 -3.20
C TRP A 7 -1.06 2.62 -1.91
N GLY A 8 -0.32 3.11 -0.91
CA GLY A 8 -0.88 3.53 0.39
C GLY A 8 -1.28 2.39 1.34
N TYR A 9 -1.01 1.13 0.97
CA TYR A 9 -1.21 -0.04 1.83
C TYR A 9 0.13 -0.55 2.37
N VAL A 10 0.04 -1.20 3.53
CA VAL A 10 1.18 -1.79 4.25
C VAL A 10 1.00 -3.30 4.32
N ALA A 11 2.07 -4.02 4.07
CA ALA A 11 2.15 -5.46 4.24
C ALA A 11 3.43 -5.86 4.98
N TRP A 12 3.45 -7.06 5.55
CA TRP A 12 4.60 -7.59 6.25
C TRP A 12 5.09 -8.86 5.57
N MET A 13 6.35 -8.82 5.13
CA MET A 13 7.08 -9.96 4.63
C MET A 13 7.68 -10.76 5.79
N THR A 14 7.36 -12.04 5.83
CA THR A 14 7.91 -13.01 6.75
C THR A 14 8.56 -14.14 5.96
N GLN A 15 9.84 -14.38 6.22
CA GLN A 15 10.52 -15.54 5.67
C GLN A 15 10.15 -16.76 6.52
N GLN A 16 9.50 -17.73 5.88
CA GLN A 16 9.29 -19.08 6.38
C GLN A 16 10.37 -19.99 5.78
N SER A 17 10.64 -21.15 6.39
CA SER A 17 11.76 -22.06 6.12
C SER A 17 12.34 -22.07 4.68
N ARG A 18 11.50 -22.10 3.64
CA ARG A 18 11.89 -21.94 2.22
C ARG A 18 10.94 -21.04 1.41
N LYS A 19 10.04 -20.32 2.07
CA LYS A 19 8.98 -19.54 1.42
C LYS A 19 8.90 -18.15 2.01
N TYR A 20 8.32 -17.24 1.27
CA TYR A 20 8.03 -15.88 1.71
C TYR A 20 6.52 -15.76 1.83
N SER A 21 6.05 -15.37 3.01
CA SER A 21 4.67 -15.00 3.25
C SER A 21 4.61 -13.48 3.35
N LEU A 22 3.70 -12.87 2.60
CA LEU A 22 3.39 -11.47 2.68
C LEU A 22 1.92 -11.32 3.10
N SER A 23 1.73 -10.88 4.34
CA SER A 23 0.42 -10.77 4.96
C SER A 23 0.08 -9.31 5.27
N GLY A 24 -1.21 -8.98 5.30
CA GLY A 24 -1.67 -7.65 5.68
C GLY A 24 -3.17 -7.48 5.50
N TYR A 25 -3.60 -6.22 5.44
CA TYR A 25 -4.99 -5.84 5.28
C TYR A 25 -5.15 -4.87 4.10
N ILE A 26 -6.18 -5.08 3.29
CA ILE A 26 -6.59 -4.19 2.20
C ILE A 26 -8.10 -4.00 2.30
N ASP A 27 -8.55 -2.75 2.54
CA ASP A 27 -9.97 -2.40 2.61
C ASP A 27 -10.74 -3.28 3.62
N GLY A 28 -10.13 -3.53 4.78
CA GLY A 28 -10.64 -4.35 5.89
C GLY A 28 -10.74 -5.84 5.58
N ARG A 29 -10.07 -6.30 4.53
CA ARG A 29 -9.91 -7.72 4.22
C ARG A 29 -8.48 -8.14 4.48
N GLU A 30 -8.31 -9.16 5.30
CA GLU A 30 -7.03 -9.83 5.48
C GLU A 30 -6.62 -10.53 4.19
N PHE A 31 -5.32 -10.49 3.89
CA PHE A 31 -4.72 -11.28 2.83
C PHE A 31 -3.42 -11.90 3.33
N ASP A 32 -3.10 -13.08 2.79
CA ASP A 32 -1.82 -13.75 2.95
C ASP A 32 -1.39 -14.32 1.59
N ILE A 33 -0.21 -13.91 1.13
CA ILE A 33 0.37 -14.33 -0.15
C ILE A 33 1.63 -15.12 0.18
N VAL A 34 1.64 -16.41 -0.16
CA VAL A 34 2.80 -17.29 0.06
C VAL A 34 3.44 -17.63 -1.29
N THR A 35 4.71 -17.27 -1.47
CA THR A 35 5.48 -17.54 -2.68
C THR A 35 6.88 -18.05 -2.36
N ASP A 36 7.55 -18.65 -3.33
CA ASP A 36 8.93 -19.13 -3.15
C ASP A 36 9.95 -17.98 -3.29
N LEU A 37 9.58 -16.91 -4.02
CA LEU A 37 10.41 -15.73 -4.25
C LEU A 37 9.80 -14.48 -3.60
N PRO A 38 10.59 -13.63 -2.93
CA PRO A 38 10.06 -12.43 -2.28
C PRO A 38 9.53 -11.42 -3.30
N GLN A 39 10.14 -11.32 -4.48
CA GLN A 39 9.70 -10.40 -5.53
C GLN A 39 8.33 -10.78 -6.11
N GLU A 40 7.96 -12.06 -6.08
CA GLU A 40 6.64 -12.51 -6.54
C GLU A 40 5.55 -12.08 -5.57
N ALA A 41 5.78 -12.25 -4.27
CA ALA A 41 4.89 -11.76 -3.22
C ALA A 41 4.72 -10.24 -3.30
N GLU A 42 5.80 -9.48 -3.46
CA GLU A 42 5.74 -8.02 -3.61
C GLU A 42 4.94 -7.60 -4.86
N ARG A 43 5.15 -8.25 -6.00
CA ARG A 43 4.39 -7.97 -7.23
C ARG A 43 2.91 -8.29 -7.09
N ALA A 44 2.58 -9.42 -6.47
CA ALA A 44 1.20 -9.82 -6.24
C ALA A 44 0.49 -8.82 -5.31
N PHE A 45 1.16 -8.40 -4.24
CA PHE A 45 0.68 -7.35 -3.36
C PHE A 45 0.51 -6.01 -4.07
N ALA A 46 1.51 -5.57 -4.83
CA ALA A 46 1.44 -4.30 -5.57
C ALA A 46 0.24 -4.27 -6.53
N ARG A 47 -0.10 -5.40 -7.17
CA ARG A 47 -1.29 -5.53 -8.02
C ARG A 47 -2.58 -5.47 -7.21
N ALA A 48 -2.66 -6.19 -6.09
CA ALA A 48 -3.82 -6.17 -5.21
C ALA A 48 -4.09 -4.77 -4.64
N ALA A 49 -3.04 -4.13 -4.12
CA ALA A 49 -3.05 -2.77 -3.60
C ALA A 49 -3.45 -1.73 -4.66
N ARG A 50 -2.93 -1.86 -5.90
CA ARG A 50 -3.32 -1.01 -7.03
C ARG A 50 -4.80 -1.13 -7.37
N SER A 51 -5.32 -2.36 -7.46
CA SER A 51 -6.72 -2.61 -7.77
C SER A 51 -7.63 -2.05 -6.68
N ALA A 52 -7.27 -2.21 -5.41
CA ALA A 52 -7.98 -1.61 -4.28
C ALA A 52 -7.97 -0.08 -4.34
N TRP A 53 -6.79 0.52 -4.58
CA TRP A 53 -6.66 1.96 -4.77
C TRP A 53 -7.52 2.51 -5.90
N LEU A 54 -7.52 1.86 -7.07
CA LEU A 54 -8.35 2.24 -8.21
C LEU A 54 -9.85 2.16 -7.87
N ARG A 55 -10.29 1.06 -7.24
CA ARG A 55 -11.69 0.91 -6.80
C ARG A 55 -12.10 2.05 -5.86
N ARG A 56 -11.25 2.41 -4.91
CA ARG A 56 -11.47 3.55 -4.02
C ARG A 56 -11.61 4.86 -4.79
N LYS A 57 -10.68 5.17 -5.71
CA LYS A 57 -10.75 6.41 -6.50
C LYS A 57 -12.03 6.48 -7.33
N VAL A 58 -12.42 5.38 -7.95
CA VAL A 58 -13.69 5.29 -8.70
C VAL A 58 -14.91 5.49 -7.79
N ARG A 59 -14.93 4.92 -6.57
CA ARG A 59 -16.03 5.14 -5.60
C ARG A 59 -16.12 6.60 -5.16
N VAL A 60 -15.00 7.23 -4.84
CA VAL A 60 -14.95 8.65 -4.47
C VAL A 60 -15.46 9.53 -5.60
N LEU A 61 -15.09 9.25 -6.85
CA LEU A 61 -15.61 9.95 -8.02
C LEU A 61 -17.13 9.77 -8.20
N ARG A 62 -17.70 8.66 -7.72
CA ARG A 62 -19.14 8.39 -7.71
C ARG A 62 -19.85 8.94 -6.47
N GLY A 63 -19.17 9.72 -5.61
CA GLY A 63 -19.72 10.26 -4.38
C GLY A 63 -19.95 9.23 -3.27
N LEU A 64 -19.38 8.03 -3.42
CA LEU A 64 -19.48 6.95 -2.44
C LEU A 64 -18.30 7.01 -1.45
N PRO A 65 -18.47 6.49 -0.23
CA PRO A 65 -17.40 6.43 0.74
C PRO A 65 -16.19 5.66 0.18
N ALA A 66 -15.00 6.16 0.51
CA ALA A 66 -13.73 5.64 0.03
C ALA A 66 -13.43 4.21 0.49
N ARG A 67 -14.08 3.73 1.55
CA ARG A 67 -13.88 2.40 2.12
C ARG A 67 -15.15 1.55 2.00
N GLU A 68 -14.94 0.26 1.71
CA GLU A 68 -16.03 -0.71 1.64
C GLU A 68 -16.37 -1.30 3.01
N SER A 69 -15.38 -1.41 3.89
CA SER A 69 -15.53 -2.00 5.22
C SER A 69 -14.81 -1.14 6.29
N PRO A 70 -15.25 -1.21 7.55
CA PRO A 70 -14.55 -0.55 8.64
C PRO A 70 -13.17 -1.19 8.86
N PRO A 71 -12.17 -0.41 9.31
CA PRO A 71 -10.84 -0.94 9.54
C PRO A 71 -10.86 -1.97 10.67
N LEU A 72 -10.35 -3.17 10.38
CA LEU A 72 -10.16 -4.22 11.38
C LEU A 72 -8.97 -3.94 12.30
N SER A 73 -7.99 -3.17 11.81
CA SER A 73 -6.76 -2.82 12.51
C SER A 73 -6.25 -1.45 12.07
N THR A 74 -5.44 -0.80 12.90
CA THR A 74 -4.68 0.40 12.47
C THR A 74 -3.78 0.09 11.27
N LEU A 75 -3.42 -1.18 11.08
CA LEU A 75 -2.67 -1.71 9.95
C LEU A 75 -3.47 -1.71 8.63
N ASP A 76 -4.80 -1.71 8.70
CA ASP A 76 -5.69 -1.55 7.55
C ASP A 76 -5.87 -0.07 7.15
N THR A 77 -5.15 0.84 7.82
CA THR A 77 -5.17 2.26 7.48
C THR A 77 -4.54 2.48 6.13
N TYR A 78 -5.35 2.99 5.20
CA TYR A 78 -4.81 3.50 3.95
C TYR A 78 -4.12 4.83 4.24
N HIS A 79 -2.83 4.84 3.96
CA HIS A 79 -2.03 6.05 3.95
C HIS A 79 -2.21 6.70 2.59
N GLU A 80 -3.13 7.66 2.51
CA GLU A 80 -3.20 8.52 1.34
C GLU A 80 -1.92 9.34 1.31
N ALA A 81 -0.98 8.98 0.43
CA ALA A 81 0.06 9.90 0.00
C ALA A 81 -0.68 11.05 -0.67
N SER A 82 -0.99 12.08 0.11
CA SER A 82 -1.76 13.20 -0.39
C SER A 82 -0.97 13.78 -1.57
N LEU A 83 -1.64 14.18 -2.65
CA LEU A 83 -0.97 14.89 -3.75
C LEU A 83 -0.15 16.08 -3.22
N ARG A 84 -0.58 16.65 -2.10
CA ARG A 84 0.15 17.64 -1.32
C ARG A 84 1.47 17.11 -0.74
N GLU A 85 1.53 15.93 -0.13
CA GLU A 85 2.78 15.33 0.35
C GLU A 85 3.73 15.00 -0.79
N ILE A 86 3.21 14.47 -1.91
CA ILE A 86 4.03 14.20 -3.10
C ILE A 86 4.55 15.51 -3.68
N PHE A 87 3.71 16.54 -3.79
CA PHE A 87 4.10 17.87 -4.24
C PHE A 87 5.14 18.51 -3.31
N VAL A 88 4.93 18.45 -2.00
CA VAL A 88 5.89 18.96 -1.00
C VAL A 88 7.20 18.20 -1.11
N ALA A 89 7.19 16.87 -1.16
CA ALA A 89 8.41 16.08 -1.30
C ALA A 89 9.18 16.42 -2.59
N VAL A 90 8.48 16.60 -3.71
CA VAL A 90 9.08 17.02 -4.99
C VAL A 90 9.66 18.43 -4.89
N VAL A 91 8.90 19.39 -4.35
CA VAL A 91 9.38 20.77 -4.16
C VAL A 91 10.57 20.83 -3.22
N THR A 92 10.55 20.11 -2.10
CA THR A 92 11.66 20.05 -1.14
C THR A 92 12.90 19.40 -1.76
N ALA A 93 12.74 18.34 -2.55
CA ALA A 93 13.86 17.71 -3.26
C ALA A 93 14.45 18.60 -4.37
N LEU A 94 13.61 19.38 -5.07
CA LEU A 94 14.08 20.36 -6.05
C LEU A 94 14.77 21.54 -5.37
N TRP A 95 14.21 22.04 -4.26
CA TRP A 95 14.77 23.14 -3.49
C TRP A 95 16.15 22.80 -2.92
N SER A 96 16.31 21.61 -2.33
CA SER A 96 17.59 21.15 -1.78
C SER A 96 18.66 20.91 -2.85
N ARG A 97 18.26 20.75 -4.12
CA ARG A 97 19.17 20.59 -5.25
C ARG A 97 19.58 21.93 -5.88
N VAL A 98 18.74 22.96 -5.79
CA VAL A 98 19.02 24.30 -6.34
C VAL A 98 19.80 25.17 -5.36
N PHE A 99 19.58 25.02 -4.07
CA PHE A 99 20.23 25.80 -3.01
C PHE A 99 21.44 25.08 -2.37
N ARG A 100 22.06 24.13 -3.08
CA ARG A 100 23.28 23.46 -2.67
C ARG A 100 24.42 23.78 -3.61
#